data_AF-A0A2H6F3H0-F1
#
_entry.id   AF-A0A2H6F3H0-F1
#
_cell.length_a   1.000
_cell.length_b   1.000
_cell.length_c   1.000
_cell.angle_alpha   90.00
_cell.angle_beta   90.00
_cell.angle_gamma   90.00
#
_symmetry.space_group_name_H-M   'P 1'
#
loop_
_entity.id
_entity.type
_entity.pdbx_description
1 polymer ?
#
loop_
_entity_poly.entity_id
_entity_poly.type
_entity_poly.pdbx_seq_one_letter_code
_entity_poly.pdbx_strand_id
1 'polypeptide(L)'
;MRRAAVSVPSNIAEGAARSGKKEFVQFLNIAGSSLSELDTQMEISFKLGYISQAEKQAVDSKISNVAQMLAGLIKWAKKGRE
;
A
#
# COMPACT_ATOMS: atom_id res chain seq x y z
N MET A 1 -0.51 8.43 9.40
CA MET A 1 -0.90 8.67 7.99
C MET A 1 0.29 8.95 7.10
N ARG A 2 1.03 10.08 7.26
CA ARG A 2 2.20 10.40 6.40
C ARG A 2 3.24 9.26 6.35
N ARG A 3 3.60 8.68 7.50
CA ARG A 3 4.53 7.54 7.56
C ARG A 3 4.00 6.31 6.81
N ALA A 4 2.74 5.93 7.01
CA ALA A 4 2.12 4.80 6.32
C ALA A 4 2.10 5.02 4.80
N ALA A 5 1.68 6.22 4.35
CA ALA A 5 1.67 6.58 2.93
C ALA A 5 3.07 6.56 2.29
N VAL A 6 4.10 7.07 2.98
CA VAL A 6 5.50 7.03 2.50
C VAL A 6 6.09 5.62 2.57
N SER A 7 5.67 4.80 3.54
CA SER A 7 6.14 3.42 3.73
C SER A 7 5.77 2.50 2.56
N VAL A 8 4.63 2.73 1.89
CA VAL A 8 4.20 1.94 0.72
C VAL A 8 5.25 1.96 -0.40
N PRO A 9 5.61 3.10 -1.02
CA PRO A 9 6.63 3.15 -2.07
C PRO A 9 8.02 2.80 -1.54
N SER A 10 8.37 3.14 -0.29
CA SER A 10 9.67 2.79 0.29
C SER A 10 9.89 1.28 0.36
N ASN A 11 8.90 0.52 0.82
CA ASN A 11 9.00 -0.95 0.89
C ASN A 11 9.00 -1.57 -0.51
N ILE A 12 8.24 -1.03 -1.47
CA ILE A 12 8.30 -1.49 -2.87
C ILE A 12 9.72 -1.32 -3.43
N ALA A 13 10.32 -0.14 -3.25
CA ALA A 13 11.66 0.17 -3.73
C ALA A 13 12.74 -0.69 -3.04
N GLU A 14 12.65 -0.83 -1.71
CA GLU A 14 13.60 -1.66 -0.96
C GLU A 14 13.52 -3.12 -1.37
N GLY A 15 12.31 -3.68 -1.49
CA GLY A 15 12.10 -5.03 -1.97
C GLY A 15 12.61 -5.23 -3.40
N ALA A 16 12.42 -4.23 -4.27
CA ALA A 16 12.88 -4.29 -5.65
C ALA A 16 14.41 -4.35 -5.74
N ALA A 17 15.12 -3.73 -4.79
CA ALA A 17 16.58 -3.78 -4.67
C ALA A 17 17.12 -5.09 -4.09
N ARG A 18 16.27 -5.96 -3.55
CA ARG A 18 16.66 -7.31 -3.09
C ARG A 18 16.76 -8.28 -4.27
N SER A 19 17.73 -9.21 -4.17
CA SER A 19 17.98 -10.23 -5.20
C SER A 19 17.01 -11.40 -5.11
N GLY A 20 16.45 -11.68 -3.93
CA GLY A 20 15.59 -12.84 -3.70
C GLY A 20 14.11 -12.57 -4.01
N LYS A 21 13.49 -13.47 -4.79
CA LYS A 21 12.02 -13.51 -5.00
C LYS A 21 11.23 -13.49 -3.69
N LYS A 22 11.66 -14.28 -2.70
CA LYS A 22 11.00 -14.38 -1.38
C LYS A 22 11.05 -13.06 -0.63
N GLU A 23 12.22 -12.42 -0.62
CA GLU A 23 12.42 -11.13 0.05
C GLU A 23 11.60 -10.04 -0.64
N PHE A 24 11.60 -9.98 -1.97
CA PHE A 24 10.79 -9.00 -2.69
C PHE A 24 9.31 -9.14 -2.33
N VAL A 25 8.76 -10.36 -2.36
CA VAL A 25 7.37 -10.61 -1.95
C VAL A 25 7.12 -10.20 -0.48
N GLN A 26 8.07 -10.44 0.43
CA GLN A 26 7.96 -10.00 1.82
C GLN A 26 7.81 -8.48 1.91
N PHE A 27 8.67 -7.72 1.23
CA PHE A 27 8.59 -6.26 1.19
C PHE A 27 7.29 -5.75 0.57
N LEU A 28 6.81 -6.38 -0.50
CA LEU A 28 5.51 -6.04 -1.08
C LEU A 28 4.35 -6.29 -0.11
N ASN A 29 4.42 -7.35 0.71
CA ASN A 29 3.42 -7.57 1.75
C ASN A 29 3.48 -6.47 2.83
N ILE A 30 4.68 -6.01 3.22
CA ILE A 30 4.84 -4.89 4.17
C ILE A 30 4.25 -3.59 3.60
N ALA A 31 4.45 -3.33 2.30
CA ALA A 31 3.79 -2.23 1.61
C ALA A 31 2.26 -2.36 1.67
N GLY A 32 1.72 -3.56 1.52
CA GLY A 32 0.29 -3.84 1.64
C GLY A 32 -0.26 -3.58 3.04
N SER A 33 0.48 -3.98 4.08
CA SER A 33 0.13 -3.66 5.48
C SER A 33 0.13 -2.15 5.73
N SER A 34 1.13 -1.43 5.23
CA SER A 34 1.18 0.04 5.34
C SER A 34 0.00 0.72 4.65
N LEU A 35 -0.44 0.20 3.49
CA LEU A 35 -1.62 0.71 2.79
C LEU A 35 -2.91 0.47 3.59
N SER A 36 -3.06 -0.72 4.20
CA SER A 36 -4.20 -1.06 5.05
C SER A 36 -4.26 -0.20 6.33
N GLU A 37 -3.11 0.11 6.93
CA GLU A 37 -3.02 1.06 8.04
C GLU A 37 -3.46 2.47 7.63
N LEU A 38 -3.08 2.93 6.44
CA LEU A 38 -3.50 4.23 5.92
C LEU A 38 -5.02 4.28 5.72
N ASP A 39 -5.60 3.24 5.13
CA ASP A 39 -7.06 3.12 4.93
C ASP A 39 -7.82 3.19 6.26
N THR A 40 -7.38 2.43 7.25
CA THR A 40 -7.94 2.48 8.61
C THR A 40 -7.84 3.90 9.21
N GLN A 41 -6.71 4.58 9.05
CA GLN A 41 -6.53 5.95 9.56
C GLN A 41 -7.41 6.97 8.82
N MET A 42 -7.67 6.78 7.52
CA MET A 42 -8.62 7.59 6.74
C MET A 42 -10.05 7.42 7.26
N GLU A 43 -10.46 6.18 7.51
CA GLU A 43 -11.77 5.87 8.08
C GLU A 43 -11.97 6.52 9.46
N ILE A 44 -10.96 6.42 10.34
CA ILE A 44 -10.99 7.06 11.66
C ILE A 44 -11.06 8.59 11.52
N SER A 45 -10.27 9.18 10.62
CA SER A 45 -10.26 10.64 10.41
C SER A 45 -11.61 11.17 9.92
N PHE A 46 -12.29 10.40 9.06
CA PHE A 46 -13.66 10.72 8.63
C PHE A 46 -14.66 10.62 9.77
N LYS A 47 -14.63 9.53 10.56
CA LYS A 47 -15.53 9.34 11.71
C LYS A 47 -15.39 10.42 12.78
N LEU A 48 -14.19 10.98 12.93
CA LEU A 48 -13.91 12.09 13.86
C LEU A 48 -14.22 13.48 13.26
N GLY A 49 -14.68 13.55 12.00
CA GLY A 49 -15.04 14.80 11.34
C GLY A 49 -13.86 15.66 10.91
N TYR A 50 -12.65 15.10 10.80
CA TYR A 50 -11.46 15.83 10.37
C TYR A 50 -11.39 16.04 8.85
N ILE A 51 -12.15 15.25 8.09
CA ILE A 51 -12.25 15.33 6.63
C ILE A 51 -13.70 15.16 6.20
N SER A 52 -14.03 15.74 5.05
CA SER A 52 -15.32 15.57 4.40
C SER A 52 -15.45 14.20 3.71
N GLN A 53 -16.68 13.82 3.38
CA GLN A 53 -16.96 12.62 2.59
C GLN A 53 -16.29 12.67 1.21
N ALA A 54 -16.25 13.86 0.57
CA ALA A 54 -15.61 14.05 -0.73
C ALA A 54 -14.09 13.82 -0.65
N GLU A 55 -13.42 14.35 0.39
CA GLU A 55 -12.00 14.10 0.62
C GLU A 55 -11.71 12.62 0.91
N LYS A 56 -12.55 11.97 1.71
CA LYS A 56 -12.46 10.53 1.96
C LYS A 56 -12.55 9.74 0.66
N GLN A 57 -13.60 9.96 -0.14
CA GLN A 57 -13.81 9.26 -1.41
C GLN A 57 -12.64 9.45 -2.39
N ALA A 58 -12.08 10.66 -2.45
CA ALA A 58 -10.92 10.94 -3.29
C ALA A 58 -9.68 10.13 -2.87
N VAL A 59 -9.48 9.92 -1.56
CA VAL A 59 -8.37 9.11 -1.05
C VAL A 59 -8.65 7.62 -1.14
N ASP A 60 -9.86 7.15 -0.81
CA ASP A 60 -10.28 5.75 -0.91
C ASP A 60 -10.10 5.22 -2.34
N SER A 61 -10.43 6.05 -3.34
CA SER A 61 -10.21 5.71 -4.76
C SER A 61 -8.73 5.49 -5.07
N LYS A 62 -7.83 6.29 -4.49
CA LYS A 62 -6.37 6.12 -4.66
C LYS A 62 -5.87 4.87 -3.93
N ILE A 63 -6.36 4.63 -2.71
CA ILE A 63 -6.02 3.43 -1.93
C ILE A 63 -6.42 2.17 -2.71
N SER A 64 -7.64 2.12 -3.24
CA SER A 64 -8.13 0.98 -4.04
C SER A 64 -7.26 0.75 -5.28
N ASN A 65 -6.89 1.81 -6.01
CA ASN A 65 -6.00 1.70 -7.17
C ASN A 65 -4.63 1.12 -6.79
N VAL A 66 -4.01 1.63 -5.73
CA VAL A 66 -2.69 1.13 -5.25
C VAL A 66 -2.81 -0.32 -4.77
N ALA A 67 -3.89 -0.69 -4.08
CA ALA A 67 -4.11 -2.05 -3.62
C ALA A 67 -4.20 -3.05 -4.78
N GLN A 68 -4.92 -2.69 -5.86
CA GLN A 68 -5.02 -3.51 -7.07
C GLN A 68 -3.67 -3.66 -7.77
N MET A 69 -2.92 -2.57 -7.93
CA MET A 69 -1.58 -2.60 -8.52
C MET A 69 -0.63 -3.47 -7.70
N LEU A 70 -0.65 -3.34 -6.38
CA LEU A 70 0.20 -4.11 -5.47
C LEU A 70 -0.16 -5.60 -5.50
N ALA A 71 -1.45 -5.94 -5.51
CA ALA A 71 -1.90 -7.32 -5.65
C ALA A 71 -1.43 -7.96 -6.97
N GLY A 72 -1.51 -7.21 -8.08
CA GLY A 72 -0.97 -7.61 -9.37
C GLY A 72 0.54 -7.86 -9.32
N LEU A 73 1.28 -6.92 -8.72
CA LEU A 73 2.73 -7.02 -8.56
C LEU A 73 3.15 -8.21 -7.69
N ILE A 74 2.47 -8.45 -6.57
CA ILE A 74 2.71 -9.62 -5.70
C ILE A 74 2.45 -10.92 -6.47
N LYS A 75 1.35 -10.98 -7.23
CA LYS A 75 0.99 -12.16 -8.03
C LYS A 75 2.07 -12.45 -9.09
N TRP A 76 2.56 -11.42 -9.76
CA TRP A 76 3.66 -11.54 -10.71
C TRP A 76 4.96 -11.99 -10.04
N ALA A 77 5.36 -11.30 -8.96
CA ALA A 77 6.57 -11.62 -8.21
C ALA A 77 6.57 -13.06 -7.66
N LYS A 78 5.40 -13.60 -7.29
CA LYS A 78 5.24 -15.01 -6.87
C LYS A 78 5.35 -16.02 -8.03
N LYS A 79 5.06 -15.64 -9.27
CA LYS A 79 5.19 -16.54 -10.43
C LYS A 79 6.64 -16.63 -10.90
N GLY A 80 7.32 -15.50 -11.04
CA GLY A 80 8.75 -15.48 -11.37
C GLY A 80 9.21 -14.09 -11.76
N ARG A 81 10.16 -13.56 -10.97
CA ARG A 81 11.10 -12.53 -11.41
C ARG A 81 12.21 -13.35 -12.08
N GLU A 82 12.34 -13.27 -13.40
CA GLU A 82 13.49 -13.87 -14.10
C GLU A 82 14.80 -13.27 -13.58
#